data_AF-A0A8T3Q4M6-F1
#
_entry.id   AF-A0A8T3Q4M6-F1
#
_cell.length_a   1.000
_cell.length_b   1.000
_cell.length_c   1.000
_cell.angle_alpha   90.00
_cell.angle_beta   90.00
_cell.angle_gamma   90.00
#
_symmetry.space_group_name_H-M   'P 1'
#
loop_
_entity.id
_entity.type
_entity.pdbx_description
1 polymer ?
#
loop_
_entity_poly.entity_id
_entity_poly.type
_entity_poly.pdbx_seq_one_letter_code
_entity_poly.pdbx_strand_id
1 'polypeptide(L)'
;MRVFSHDERRFVDAHGGALTKTGRYLWVGDRFANHIVVVDTAEDRVVNEIGLSGGPSGDPAPDIMDVAPAGDWVFISLRGPKPLSANVHGHDNAVGSTPGVGVVRVDEDGWHGELVGVARISRLVEGEERADPHGLKVRWP
;
A
#
# COMPACT_ATOMS: atom_id res chain seq x y z
N MET A 1 -16.51 7.93 18.98
CA MET A 1 -15.72 7.02 18.13
C MET A 1 -16.36 7.01 16.75
N ARG A 2 -15.67 7.51 15.73
CA ARG A 2 -16.12 7.38 14.33
C ARG A 2 -15.56 6.09 13.76
N VAL A 3 -16.37 5.37 13.01
CA VAL A 3 -15.96 4.19 12.26
C VAL A 3 -16.07 4.56 10.79
N PHE A 4 -14.94 4.58 10.10
CA PHE A 4 -14.91 4.64 8.64
C PHE A 4 -14.94 3.20 8.13
N SER A 5 -15.93 2.90 7.29
CA SER A 5 -16.14 1.58 6.74
C SER A 5 -16.41 1.71 5.25
N HIS A 6 -15.82 0.79 4.49
CA HIS A 6 -16.16 0.54 3.11
C HIS A 6 -16.90 -0.79 2.94
N ASP A 7 -17.63 -1.27 3.96
CA ASP A 7 -18.33 -2.57 3.93
C ASP A 7 -19.38 -2.67 2.80
N GLU A 8 -19.88 -1.53 2.30
CA GLU A 8 -20.76 -1.50 1.13
C GLU A 8 -20.02 -1.81 -0.19
N ARG A 9 -18.68 -1.70 -0.20
CA ARG A 9 -17.83 -2.10 -1.32
C ARG A 9 -17.56 -3.59 -1.23
N ARG A 10 -17.80 -4.31 -2.33
CA ARG A 10 -17.61 -5.76 -2.38
C ARG A 10 -16.16 -6.22 -2.24
N PHE A 11 -15.20 -5.35 -2.53
CA PHE A 11 -13.80 -5.73 -2.57
C PHE A 11 -12.90 -4.62 -2.02
N VAL A 12 -12.62 -4.72 -0.73
CA VAL A 12 -11.72 -3.86 0.02
C VAL A 12 -10.91 -4.71 0.97
N ASP A 13 -9.64 -4.40 1.15
CA ASP A 13 -8.77 -5.06 2.11
C ASP A 13 -7.84 -4.03 2.74
N ALA A 14 -8.38 -3.29 3.73
CA ALA A 14 -7.63 -2.32 4.49
C ALA A 14 -6.43 -2.99 5.16
N HIS A 15 -5.21 -2.58 4.79
CA HIS A 15 -3.98 -3.19 5.23
C HIS A 15 -2.85 -2.17 5.38
N GLY A 16 -2.14 -2.29 6.50
CA GLY A 16 -1.05 -1.39 6.83
C GLY A 16 -1.50 0.07 6.95
N GLY A 17 -0.62 0.90 7.49
CA GLY A 17 -0.84 2.34 7.45
C GLY A 17 0.29 3.10 8.10
N ALA A 18 0.46 4.34 7.66
CA ALA A 18 1.46 5.24 8.21
C ALA A 18 0.93 6.67 8.26
N LEU A 19 1.31 7.39 9.31
CA LEU A 19 1.09 8.83 9.35
C LEU A 19 2.08 9.50 8.40
N THR A 20 1.58 10.40 7.57
CA THR A 20 2.39 11.38 6.85
C THR A 20 3.16 12.24 7.85
N LYS A 21 4.28 12.86 7.43
CA LYS A 21 5.24 13.50 8.34
C LYS A 21 4.63 14.49 9.35
N THR A 22 3.64 15.26 8.93
CA THR A 22 2.99 16.28 9.78
C THR A 22 1.95 15.67 10.72
N GLY A 23 1.60 14.39 10.54
CA GLY A 23 0.53 13.70 11.25
C GLY A 23 -0.88 14.11 10.83
N ARG A 24 -1.03 15.06 9.90
CA ARG A 24 -2.35 15.54 9.45
C ARG A 24 -3.13 14.45 8.70
N TYR A 25 -2.42 13.63 7.93
CA TYR A 25 -3.03 12.55 7.17
C TYR A 25 -2.48 11.18 7.59
N LEU A 26 -3.39 10.25 7.83
CA LEU A 26 -3.12 8.83 7.93
C LEU A 26 -3.37 8.20 6.55
N TRP A 27 -2.36 7.52 6.02
CA TRP A 27 -2.48 6.69 4.83
C TRP A 27 -2.74 5.24 5.25
N VAL A 28 -3.75 4.62 4.67
CA VAL A 28 -4.11 3.21 4.88
C VAL A 28 -4.13 2.52 3.54
N GLY A 29 -3.38 1.43 3.37
CA GLY A 29 -3.40 0.67 2.12
C GLY A 29 -4.73 -0.06 1.95
N ASP A 30 -5.21 -0.19 0.73
CA ASP A 30 -6.24 -1.14 0.34
C ASP A 30 -5.62 -2.09 -0.68
N ARG A 31 -5.28 -3.31 -0.24
CA ARG A 31 -4.57 -4.29 -1.07
C ARG A 31 -5.38 -4.64 -2.30
N PHE A 32 -6.64 -4.99 -2.11
CA PHE A 32 -7.50 -5.42 -3.20
C PHE A 32 -7.75 -4.28 -4.18
N ALA A 33 -8.04 -3.08 -3.68
CA ALA A 33 -8.43 -1.96 -4.51
C ALA A 33 -7.24 -1.25 -5.18
N ASN A 34 -5.99 -1.60 -4.83
CA ASN A 34 -4.78 -0.91 -5.29
C ASN A 34 -4.76 0.58 -4.93
N HIS A 35 -5.31 0.92 -3.77
CA HIS A 35 -5.44 2.29 -3.30
C HIS A 35 -4.68 2.55 -2.00
N ILE A 36 -4.42 3.83 -1.74
CA ILE A 36 -4.21 4.37 -0.40
C ILE A 36 -5.42 5.22 -0.04
N VAL A 37 -6.11 4.86 1.04
CA VAL A 37 -7.16 5.69 1.65
C VAL A 37 -6.49 6.75 2.53
N VAL A 38 -6.82 8.02 2.28
CA VAL A 38 -6.27 9.16 3.02
C VAL A 38 -7.30 9.66 4.02
N VAL A 39 -6.97 9.54 5.31
CA VAL A 39 -7.80 9.98 6.42
C VAL A 39 -7.21 11.24 7.02
N ASP A 40 -8.01 12.30 7.10
CA ASP A 40 -7.67 13.50 7.87
C ASP A 40 -7.87 13.22 9.36
N THR A 41 -6.78 13.31 10.13
CA THR A 41 -6.74 12.96 11.55
C THR A 41 -7.30 14.06 12.45
N ALA A 42 -7.46 15.29 11.94
CA ALA A 42 -8.09 16.38 12.69
C ALA A 42 -9.61 16.34 12.57
N GLU A 43 -10.12 15.87 11.44
CA GLU A 43 -11.55 15.85 11.11
C GLU A 43 -12.19 14.46 11.23
N ASP A 44 -11.39 13.42 11.48
CA ASP A 44 -11.80 12.01 11.55
C ASP A 44 -12.65 11.60 10.34
N ARG A 45 -12.15 11.87 9.13
CA ARG A 45 -12.84 11.50 7.88
C ARG A 45 -11.87 11.15 6.75
N VAL A 46 -12.33 10.30 5.84
CA VAL A 46 -11.66 10.07 4.55
C VAL A 46 -11.77 11.34 3.71
N VAL A 47 -10.64 11.78 3.16
CA VAL A 47 -10.54 13.02 2.37
C VAL A 47 -9.99 12.80 0.96
N ASN A 48 -9.38 11.64 0.70
CA ASN A 48 -8.86 11.28 -0.61
C ASN A 48 -8.69 9.76 -0.74
N GLU A 49 -8.56 9.29 -1.98
CA GLU A 49 -8.10 7.95 -2.33
C GLU A 49 -7.04 8.07 -3.44
N ILE A 50 -5.86 7.48 -3.24
CA ILE A 50 -4.73 7.56 -4.16
C ILE A 50 -4.62 6.22 -4.90
N GLY A 51 -4.78 6.23 -6.22
CA GLY A 51 -4.55 5.06 -7.08
C GLY A 51 -3.06 4.75 -7.24
N LEU A 52 -2.68 3.48 -7.02
CA LEU A 52 -1.31 3.02 -7.20
C LEU A 52 -1.07 2.26 -8.50
N SER A 53 -2.12 1.75 -9.14
CA SER A 53 -1.99 1.08 -10.45
C SER A 53 -1.59 2.07 -11.54
N GLY A 54 -0.62 1.70 -12.37
CA GLY A 54 -0.11 2.55 -13.44
C GLY A 54 1.15 1.98 -14.08
N GLY A 55 2.00 2.87 -14.60
CA GLY A 55 3.25 2.49 -15.28
C GLY A 55 4.16 1.56 -14.45
N PRO A 56 4.45 1.88 -13.17
CA PRO A 56 5.34 1.04 -12.36
C PRO A 56 4.78 -0.35 -12.00
N SER A 57 3.45 -0.47 -11.90
CA SER A 57 2.75 -1.73 -11.62
C SER A 57 1.28 -1.64 -12.03
N GLY A 58 0.77 -2.60 -12.79
CA GLY A 58 -0.67 -2.66 -13.12
C GLY A 58 -1.55 -3.10 -11.94
N ASP A 59 -0.97 -3.84 -11.00
CA ASP A 59 -1.66 -4.40 -9.83
C ASP A 59 -0.64 -4.51 -8.68
N PRO A 60 -0.40 -3.42 -7.94
CA PRO A 60 0.63 -3.34 -6.90
C PRO A 60 0.29 -4.04 -5.59
N ALA A 61 -0.98 -4.17 -5.22
CA ALA A 61 -1.48 -4.72 -3.96
C ALA A 61 -0.68 -4.22 -2.74
N PRO A 62 -0.88 -2.96 -2.31
CA PRO A 62 -0.07 -2.32 -1.24
C PRO A 62 -0.29 -2.95 0.13
N ASP A 63 0.77 -3.41 0.78
CA ASP A 63 0.71 -4.17 2.03
C ASP A 63 1.11 -3.28 3.23
N ILE A 64 2.34 -3.37 3.73
CA ILE A 64 2.84 -2.49 4.81
C ILE A 64 3.51 -1.27 4.19
N MET A 65 3.48 -0.13 4.89
CA MET A 65 4.13 1.10 4.46
C MET A 65 4.86 1.80 5.60
N ASP A 66 5.87 2.59 5.26
CA ASP A 66 6.56 3.46 6.21
C ASP A 66 7.11 4.71 5.52
N VAL A 67 7.21 5.81 6.27
CA VAL A 67 7.51 7.14 5.74
C VAL A 67 8.99 7.46 5.88
N ALA A 68 9.58 8.04 4.84
CA ALA A 68 10.94 8.55 4.89
C ALA A 68 11.09 9.69 5.92
N PRO A 69 12.27 9.87 6.55
CA PRO A 69 12.45 10.90 7.56
C PRO A 69 12.13 12.33 7.09
N ALA A 70 12.43 12.63 5.84
CA ALA A 70 12.14 13.92 5.24
C ALA A 70 10.65 14.10 4.89
N GLY A 71 9.86 13.01 4.83
CA GLY A 71 8.42 13.02 4.56
C GLY A 71 8.05 13.13 3.09
N ASP A 72 9.03 13.15 2.21
CA ASP A 72 8.92 13.28 0.75
C ASP A 72 8.66 11.94 0.05
N TRP A 73 8.90 10.83 0.75
CA TRP A 73 8.68 9.48 0.23
C TRP A 73 7.97 8.57 1.23
N VAL A 74 7.14 7.69 0.68
CA VAL A 74 6.61 6.52 1.39
C VAL A 74 7.08 5.27 0.65
N PHE A 75 7.57 4.29 1.41
CA PHE A 75 7.95 2.98 0.88
C PHE A 75 6.87 1.97 1.26
N ILE A 76 6.47 1.13 0.31
CA ILE A 76 5.35 0.19 0.47
C ILE A 76 5.78 -1.21 0.01
N SER A 77 5.50 -2.26 0.78
CA SER A 77 5.66 -3.64 0.30
C SER A 77 4.51 -3.97 -0.64
N LEU A 78 4.84 -4.51 -1.81
CA LEU A 78 3.88 -4.82 -2.86
C LEU A 78 3.77 -6.33 -3.02
N ARG A 79 2.55 -6.86 -3.15
CA ARG A 79 2.32 -8.32 -3.22
C ARG A 79 2.58 -8.86 -4.63
N GLY A 80 2.95 -10.13 -4.67
CA GLY A 80 3.12 -10.89 -5.91
C GLY A 80 1.89 -11.71 -6.30
N PRO A 81 1.96 -12.44 -7.42
CA PRO A 81 0.82 -13.21 -7.95
C PRO A 81 0.48 -14.46 -7.14
N LYS A 82 1.40 -14.91 -6.27
CA LYS A 82 1.22 -16.06 -5.39
C LYS A 82 1.70 -15.73 -3.97
N PRO A 83 0.99 -14.85 -3.25
CA PRO A 83 1.32 -14.51 -1.88
C PRO A 83 1.29 -15.77 -1.01
N LEU A 84 2.29 -15.93 -0.14
CA LEU A 84 2.42 -17.09 0.75
C LEU A 84 1.69 -16.89 2.09
N SER A 85 1.37 -15.64 2.42
CA SER A 85 0.73 -15.23 3.67
C SER A 85 -0.60 -14.51 3.41
N ALA A 86 -1.52 -14.58 4.37
CA ALA A 86 -2.73 -13.74 4.47
C ALA A 86 -3.65 -13.67 3.23
N ASN A 87 -3.55 -14.62 2.29
CA ASN A 87 -4.45 -14.76 1.15
C ASN A 87 -5.48 -15.85 1.45
N VAL A 88 -6.76 -15.48 1.46
CA VAL A 88 -7.84 -16.44 1.58
C VAL A 88 -7.98 -17.16 0.24
N HIS A 89 -7.88 -18.49 0.27
CA HIS A 89 -7.94 -19.30 -0.95
C HIS A 89 -9.21 -18.99 -1.76
N GLY A 90 -9.04 -18.55 -3.02
CA GLY A 90 -10.13 -18.24 -3.95
C GLY A 90 -10.75 -16.84 -3.79
N HIS A 91 -10.23 -16.00 -2.89
CA HIS A 91 -10.67 -14.60 -2.71
C HIS A 91 -9.65 -13.57 -3.18
N ASP A 92 -8.39 -13.98 -3.37
CA ASP A 92 -7.30 -13.17 -3.92
C ASP A 92 -7.13 -11.79 -3.26
N ASN A 93 -7.46 -11.69 -1.97
CA ASN A 93 -7.47 -10.43 -1.22
C ASN A 93 -6.07 -9.83 -1.01
N ALA A 94 -5.02 -10.65 -1.12
CA ALA A 94 -3.64 -10.23 -0.98
C ALA A 94 -2.80 -10.50 -2.24
N VAL A 95 -3.44 -10.73 -3.39
CA VAL A 95 -2.77 -11.01 -4.67
C VAL A 95 -2.44 -9.70 -5.37
N GLY A 96 -1.22 -9.60 -5.89
CA GLY A 96 -0.78 -8.53 -6.79
C GLY A 96 -0.02 -9.09 -7.99
N SER A 97 0.59 -8.23 -8.79
CA SER A 97 1.38 -8.64 -9.98
C SER A 97 2.87 -8.34 -9.88
N THR A 98 3.26 -7.45 -8.97
CA THR A 98 4.60 -6.84 -8.95
C THR A 98 5.19 -6.88 -7.54
N PRO A 99 5.73 -8.04 -7.12
CA PRO A 99 6.33 -8.16 -5.79
C PRO A 99 7.56 -7.26 -5.66
N GLY A 100 7.64 -6.49 -4.58
CA GLY A 100 8.77 -5.60 -4.36
C GLY A 100 8.53 -4.53 -3.29
N VAL A 101 9.36 -3.49 -3.34
CA VAL A 101 9.18 -2.25 -2.59
C VAL A 101 8.78 -1.14 -3.56
N GLY A 102 7.54 -0.68 -3.45
CA GLY A 102 7.04 0.50 -4.13
C GLY A 102 7.62 1.77 -3.51
N VAL A 103 7.92 2.75 -4.37
CA VAL A 103 8.40 4.08 -3.98
C VAL A 103 7.31 5.08 -4.37
N VAL A 104 6.67 5.65 -3.37
CA VAL A 104 5.59 6.64 -3.54
C VAL A 104 6.14 8.02 -3.20
N ARG A 105 6.08 8.95 -4.17
CA ARG A 105 6.33 10.36 -3.91
C ARG A 105 5.16 10.92 -3.11
N VAL A 106 5.46 11.66 -2.05
CA VAL A 106 4.44 12.36 -1.25
C VAL A 106 4.24 13.74 -1.83
N ASP A 107 3.00 14.05 -2.21
CA ASP A 107 2.59 15.33 -2.77
C ASP A 107 1.58 16.02 -1.83
N GLU A 108 1.43 17.34 -1.96
CA GLU A 108 0.43 18.13 -1.22
C GLU A 108 0.45 17.87 0.31
N ASP A 109 1.65 17.88 0.91
CA ASP A 109 1.89 17.62 2.34
C ASP A 109 1.29 16.29 2.86
N GLY A 110 1.12 15.31 1.97
CA GLY A 110 0.56 14.00 2.29
C GLY A 110 -0.94 13.88 2.02
N TRP A 111 -1.59 14.88 1.42
CA TRP A 111 -2.96 14.71 0.94
C TRP A 111 -3.01 13.82 -0.32
N HIS A 112 -1.92 13.79 -1.11
CA HIS A 112 -1.80 13.00 -2.32
C HIS A 112 -0.43 12.31 -2.43
N GLY A 113 -0.29 11.41 -3.41
CA GLY A 113 0.98 10.79 -3.74
C GLY A 113 0.94 10.04 -5.05
N GLU A 114 2.11 9.68 -5.56
CA GLU A 114 2.27 8.99 -6.84
C GLU A 114 3.23 7.81 -6.67
N LEU A 115 2.81 6.59 -7.06
CA LEU A 115 3.74 5.48 -7.21
C LEU A 115 4.65 5.77 -8.42
N VAL A 116 5.93 6.06 -8.16
CA VAL A 116 6.89 6.45 -9.21
C VAL A 116 7.85 5.33 -9.60
N GLY A 117 7.93 4.26 -8.82
CA GLY A 117 8.84 3.15 -9.10
C GLY A 117 8.65 1.96 -8.19
N VAL A 118 9.24 0.83 -8.58
CA VAL A 118 9.26 -0.39 -7.78
C VAL A 118 10.65 -1.03 -7.82
N ALA A 119 11.25 -1.24 -6.65
CA ALA A 119 12.38 -2.14 -6.48
C ALA A 119 11.87 -3.58 -6.38
N ARG A 120 11.90 -4.32 -7.50
CA ARG A 120 11.32 -5.67 -7.60
C ARG A 120 12.06 -6.66 -6.70
N ILE A 121 11.31 -7.55 -6.06
CA ILE A 121 11.80 -8.70 -5.31
C ILE A 121 11.25 -9.95 -6.00
N SER A 122 12.09 -10.96 -6.23
CA SER A 122 11.70 -12.17 -6.95
C SER A 122 12.10 -13.44 -6.21
N ARG A 123 11.25 -14.46 -6.30
CA ARG A 123 11.50 -15.83 -5.85
C ARG A 123 10.75 -16.81 -6.76
N LEU A 124 11.43 -17.30 -7.79
CA LEU A 124 10.89 -18.29 -8.71
C LEU A 124 10.98 -19.70 -8.13
N VAL A 125 9.87 -20.44 -8.16
CA VAL A 125 9.80 -21.88 -7.85
C VAL A 125 9.06 -22.56 -8.99
N GLU A 126 9.73 -23.47 -9.69
CA GLU A 126 9.16 -24.19 -10.86
C GLU A 126 8.60 -23.23 -11.93
N GLY A 127 9.25 -22.08 -12.11
CA GLY A 127 8.84 -21.03 -13.05
C GLY A 127 7.75 -20.10 -12.53
N GLU A 128 7.25 -20.31 -11.32
CA GLU A 128 6.22 -19.47 -10.72
C GLU A 128 6.84 -18.44 -9.76
N GLU A 129 6.45 -17.19 -9.89
CA GLU A 129 6.82 -16.13 -8.94
C GLU A 129 6.09 -16.32 -7.61
N ARG A 130 6.87 -16.43 -6.52
CA ARG A 130 6.40 -16.67 -5.15
C ARG A 130 7.03 -15.72 -4.13
N ALA A 131 7.58 -14.59 -4.58
CA ALA A 131 8.02 -13.54 -3.69
C ALA A 131 6.83 -12.99 -2.91
N ASP A 132 7.01 -12.91 -1.59
CA ASP A 132 5.98 -12.47 -0.66
C ASP A 132 6.55 -11.43 0.32
N PRO A 133 7.04 -10.27 -0.18
CA PRO A 133 7.46 -9.20 0.71
C PRO A 133 6.24 -8.71 1.49
N HIS A 134 6.32 -8.80 2.81
CA HIS A 134 5.19 -8.53 3.69
C HIS A 134 5.47 -7.33 4.59
N GLY A 135 6.53 -7.41 5.39
CA GLY A 135 6.94 -6.32 6.29
C GLY A 135 8.01 -5.41 5.68
N LEU A 136 7.94 -4.13 6.03
CA LEU A 136 9.03 -3.19 5.83
C LEU A 136 9.13 -2.22 7.00
N LYS A 137 10.30 -1.59 7.13
CA LYS A 137 10.51 -0.46 8.02
C LYS A 137 11.62 0.41 7.47
N VAL A 138 11.40 1.72 7.46
CA VAL A 138 12.43 2.71 7.19
C VAL A 138 13.23 2.93 8.46
N ARG A 139 14.55 2.85 8.34
CA ARG A 139 15.45 3.12 9.46
C ARG A 139 15.70 4.63 9.56
N TRP A 140 15.51 5.14 10.76
CA TRP A 140 15.88 6.50 11.13
C TRP A 140 17.32 6.48 11.66
N PRO A 141 18.12 7.51 11.36
CA PRO A 141 19.46 7.66 11.93
C PRO A 141 19.42 7.79 13.47
#